data_AF-S3TI78-F1
#
_entry.id   AF-S3TI78-F1
#
_cell.length_a   1.000
_cell.length_b   1.000
_cell.length_c   1.000
_cell.angle_alpha   90.00
_cell.angle_beta   90.00
_cell.angle_gamma   90.00
#
_symmetry.space_group_name_H-M   'P 1'
#
loop_
_entity.id
_entity.type
_entity.pdbx_description
1 polymer ?
#
loop_
_entity_poly.entity_id
_entity_poly.type
_entity_poly.pdbx_seq_one_letter_code
_entity_poly.pdbx_strand_id
1 'polypeptide(L)'
;MGFRFRKSIKILPGLKINLTHKGIISASIGKPGASLNIGKKGTRTSVGIPGTGLSYSKHQPYKKRVGNQKNPTQEQQPFYTSRTEQPKSNVWIWVVFGLFCFIVGAIIF
;
A
#
# COMPACT_ATOMS: atom_id res chain seq x y z
N MET A 1 23.46 -15.00 21.39
CA MET A 1 22.64 -15.66 20.34
C MET A 1 21.21 -15.15 20.52
N GLY A 2 20.72 -14.27 19.63
CA GLY A 2 19.48 -13.52 19.85
C GLY A 2 18.28 -14.08 19.09
N PHE A 3 17.09 -14.02 19.69
CA PHE A 3 15.83 -14.40 19.03
C PHE A 3 15.48 -13.45 17.88
N ARG A 4 15.21 -14.01 16.69
CA ARG A 4 14.79 -13.27 15.50
C ARG A 4 13.31 -13.50 15.23
N PHE A 5 12.46 -12.59 15.69
CA PHE A 5 11.01 -12.66 15.45
C PHE A 5 10.63 -12.15 14.06
N ARG A 6 10.05 -13.02 13.23
CA ARG A 6 9.43 -12.69 11.94
C ARG A 6 8.13 -13.49 11.83
N LYS A 7 7.01 -12.81 11.62
CA LYS A 7 5.71 -13.46 11.50
C LYS A 7 4.95 -12.85 10.32
N SER A 8 4.43 -13.69 9.44
CA SER A 8 3.53 -13.28 8.37
C SER A 8 2.13 -13.75 8.73
N ILE A 9 1.18 -12.81 8.81
CA ILE A 9 -0.21 -13.11 9.19
C ILE A 9 -1.08 -12.88 7.95
N LYS A 10 -1.84 -13.89 7.56
CA LYS A 10 -2.90 -13.77 6.54
C LYS A 10 -4.17 -13.31 7.26
N ILE A 11 -4.67 -12.13 6.90
CA ILE A 11 -5.90 -11.59 7.50
C ILE A 11 -7.11 -12.09 6.70
N LEU A 12 -7.05 -11.91 5.39
CA LEU A 12 -8.07 -12.37 4.44
C LEU A 12 -7.41 -13.08 3.25
N PRO A 13 -8.16 -13.87 2.45
CA PRO A 13 -7.67 -14.37 1.17
C PRO A 13 -7.31 -13.18 0.25
N GLY A 14 -6.01 -13.04 -0.01
CA GLY A 14 -5.45 -11.92 -0.77
C GLY A 14 -4.89 -10.79 0.09
N LEU A 15 -5.05 -10.81 1.42
CA LEU A 15 -4.47 -9.82 2.33
C LEU A 15 -3.50 -10.47 3.32
N LYS A 16 -2.21 -10.16 3.16
CA LYS A 16 -1.13 -10.64 4.05
C LYS A 16 -0.32 -9.48 4.60
N ILE A 17 0.02 -9.56 5.88
CA ILE A 17 0.90 -8.59 6.55
C ILE A 17 2.18 -9.29 7.01
N ASN A 18 3.31 -8.60 6.87
CA ASN A 18 4.61 -9.07 7.35
C ASN A 18 5.04 -8.25 8.56
N LEU A 19 5.23 -8.93 9.69
CA LEU A 19 5.60 -8.35 10.97
C LEU A 19 7.00 -8.82 11.38
N THR A 20 7.74 -7.93 12.03
CA THR A 20 9.04 -8.21 12.65
C THR A 20 9.11 -7.55 14.02
N HIS A 21 10.23 -7.71 14.72
CA HIS A 21 10.51 -7.06 16.01
C HIS A 21 10.41 -5.51 15.96
N LYS A 22 10.46 -4.91 14.77
CA LYS A 22 10.30 -3.46 14.50
C LYS A 22 8.88 -3.08 14.02
N GLY A 23 7.89 -3.95 14.22
CA GLY A 23 6.49 -3.74 13.80
C GLY A 23 6.18 -4.19 12.37
N ILE A 24 5.16 -3.61 11.76
CA ILE A 24 4.66 -3.93 10.41
C ILE A 24 5.69 -3.47 9.37
N ILE A 25 6.19 -4.39 8.54
CA ILE A 25 7.16 -4.12 7.46
C ILE A 25 6.45 -3.82 6.14
N SER A 26 5.45 -4.63 5.82
CA SER A 26 4.70 -4.52 4.58
C SER A 26 3.35 -5.22 4.68
N ALA A 27 2.39 -4.72 3.91
CA ALA A 27 1.11 -5.32 3.65
C ALA A 27 0.99 -5.60 2.16
N SER A 28 0.46 -6.77 1.80
CA SER A 28 0.17 -7.12 0.42
C SER A 28 -1.29 -7.46 0.27
N ILE A 29 -1.93 -6.81 -0.70
CA ILE A 29 -3.35 -6.86 -1.01
C ILE A 29 -3.50 -7.29 -2.46
N GLY A 30 -4.22 -8.37 -2.74
CA GLY A 30 -4.63 -8.74 -4.07
C GLY A 30 -4.58 -10.24 -4.37
N LYS A 31 -4.99 -10.56 -5.59
CA LYS A 31 -5.10 -11.93 -6.13
C LYS A 31 -3.98 -12.19 -7.15
N PRO A 32 -3.70 -13.45 -7.51
CA PRO A 32 -2.83 -13.75 -8.65
C PRO A 32 -3.29 -12.97 -9.88
N GLY A 33 -2.40 -12.20 -10.52
CA GLY A 33 -2.72 -11.33 -11.65
C GLY A 33 -3.08 -9.87 -11.29
N ALA A 34 -3.35 -9.53 -10.02
CA ALA A 34 -3.51 -8.14 -9.59
C ALA A 34 -3.20 -8.02 -8.10
N SER A 35 -1.96 -7.62 -7.79
CA SER A 35 -1.45 -7.51 -6.43
C SER A 35 -0.77 -6.17 -6.16
N LEU A 36 -0.96 -5.67 -4.95
CA LEU A 36 -0.39 -4.45 -4.43
C LEU A 36 0.41 -4.80 -3.17
N ASN A 37 1.62 -4.28 -3.04
CA ASN A 37 2.49 -4.51 -1.89
C ASN A 37 2.97 -3.16 -1.36
N ILE A 38 2.51 -2.80 -0.18
CA ILE A 38 2.79 -1.53 0.48
C ILE A 38 3.78 -1.83 1.59
N GLY A 39 5.01 -1.32 1.49
CA GLY A 39 6.05 -1.53 2.49
C GLY A 39 6.77 -0.26 2.86
N LYS A 40 7.66 -0.32 3.86
CA LYS A 40 8.41 0.86 4.34
C LYS A 40 9.24 1.60 3.28
N LYS A 41 9.60 0.92 2.19
CA LYS A 41 10.43 1.47 1.10
C LYS A 41 9.62 2.03 -0.06
N GLY A 42 8.30 1.83 -0.07
CA GLY A 42 7.45 2.19 -1.18
C GLY A 42 6.35 1.17 -1.44
N THR A 43 5.60 1.43 -2.51
CA THR A 43 4.48 0.62 -2.97
C THR A 43 4.81 -0.04 -4.29
N ARG A 44 4.63 -1.36 -4.38
CA ARG A 44 4.78 -2.14 -5.60
C ARG A 44 3.42 -2.61 -6.08
N THR A 45 3.08 -2.29 -7.33
CA THR A 45 1.86 -2.76 -7.98
C THR A 45 2.24 -3.74 -9.07
N SER A 46 1.63 -4.91 -9.09
CA SER A 46 1.83 -5.91 -10.12
C SER A 46 0.49 -6.35 -10.67
N VAL A 47 0.33 -6.23 -11.98
CA VAL A 47 -0.85 -6.66 -12.72
C VAL A 47 -0.40 -7.57 -13.86
N GLY A 48 -1.16 -8.60 -14.17
CA GLY A 48 -0.81 -9.57 -15.20
C GLY A 48 -2.05 -10.29 -15.69
N ILE A 49 -2.04 -10.61 -16.97
CA ILE A 49 -3.14 -11.33 -17.60
C ILE A 49 -2.83 -12.82 -17.47
N PRO A 50 -3.68 -13.59 -16.78
CA PRO A 50 -3.46 -15.03 -16.63
C PRO A 50 -3.55 -15.71 -17.99
N GLY A 51 -2.66 -16.66 -18.26
CA GLY A 51 -2.66 -17.45 -19.50
C GLY A 51 -1.93 -16.83 -20.69
N THR A 52 -1.51 -15.56 -20.64
CA THR A 52 -0.77 -14.91 -21.75
C THR A 52 0.73 -14.76 -21.51
N GLY A 53 1.20 -15.02 -20.28
CA GLY A 53 2.59 -14.80 -19.88
C GLY A 53 2.97 -13.32 -19.70
N LEU A 54 2.05 -12.39 -19.95
CA LEU A 54 2.30 -10.96 -19.86
C LEU A 54 1.96 -10.45 -18.45
N SER A 55 2.98 -9.90 -17.77
CA SER A 55 2.83 -9.24 -16.48
C SER A 55 3.61 -7.93 -16.44
N TYR A 56 3.04 -6.94 -15.78
CA TYR A 56 3.61 -5.63 -15.57
C TYR A 56 3.72 -5.33 -14.08
N SER A 57 4.87 -4.82 -13.66
CA SER A 57 5.13 -4.50 -12.25
C SER A 57 5.78 -3.13 -12.11
N LYS A 58 5.15 -2.23 -11.37
CA LYS A 58 5.66 -0.89 -11.06
C LYS A 58 6.07 -0.79 -9.59
N HIS A 59 7.24 -0.22 -9.30
CA HIS A 59 7.68 0.10 -7.95
C HIS A 59 7.74 1.62 -7.75
N GLN A 60 7.04 2.11 -6.73
CA GLN A 60 6.98 3.52 -6.37
C GLN A 60 7.63 3.73 -4.99
N PRO A 61 8.88 4.22 -4.92
CA PRO A 61 9.50 4.53 -3.65
C PRO A 61 8.84 5.75 -2.99
N TYR A 62 8.81 5.77 -1.66
CA TYR A 62 8.38 6.98 -0.95
C TYR A 62 9.43 8.06 -1.13
N LYS A 63 9.00 9.23 -1.66
CA LYS A 63 9.87 10.40 -1.78
C LYS A 63 10.23 10.87 -0.38
N LYS A 64 11.49 10.69 0.03
CA LYS A 64 12.03 11.45 1.15
C LYS A 64 12.04 12.92 0.73
N ARG A 65 11.32 13.78 1.46
CA ARG A 65 11.48 15.24 1.34
C ARG A 65 12.87 15.58 1.86
N VAL A 66 13.88 15.46 1.00
CA VAL A 66 15.21 16.04 1.21
C VAL A 66 15.29 17.17 0.20
N GLY A 67 15.51 18.39 0.68
CA GLY A 67 15.71 19.55 -0.17
C GLY A 67 16.84 19.28 -1.17
N ASN A 68 16.57 19.63 -2.42
CA ASN A 68 17.50 19.77 -3.55
C ASN A 68 18.59 18.69 -3.77
N GLN A 69 18.42 17.94 -4.86
CA GLN A 69 19.41 17.58 -5.90
C GLN A 69 19.46 16.09 -6.28
N LYS A 70 19.23 15.91 -7.60
CA LYS A 70 19.84 15.00 -8.58
C LYS A 70 19.57 13.48 -8.52
N ASN A 71 19.25 12.99 -9.70
CA ASN A 71 18.88 11.63 -10.10
C ASN A 71 19.93 10.57 -9.72
N PRO A 72 19.50 9.30 -9.70
CA PRO A 72 20.04 8.40 -10.72
C PRO A 72 18.94 7.74 -11.56
N THR A 73 19.17 7.77 -12.87
CA THR A 73 18.45 7.10 -13.95
C THR A 73 18.37 5.59 -13.73
N GLN A 74 17.17 5.02 -13.90
CA GLN A 74 16.97 3.64 -14.34
C GLN A 74 15.82 3.63 -15.37
N GLU A 75 16.18 3.48 -16.64
CA GLU A 75 15.34 3.21 -17.83
C GLU A 75 14.74 1.78 -17.69
N GLN A 76 13.54 1.38 -18.14
CA GLN A 76 12.81 1.47 -19.43
C GLN A 76 11.28 1.27 -19.14
N GLN A 77 10.32 2.19 -19.43
CA GLN A 77 9.50 2.41 -20.66
C GLN A 77 8.63 1.20 -21.12
N PRO A 78 7.33 1.29 -21.51
CA PRO A 78 6.46 2.45 -21.71
C PRO A 78 5.28 2.54 -20.72
N PHE A 79 4.64 3.69 -20.73
CA PHE A 79 3.78 4.25 -19.71
C PHE A 79 2.37 4.44 -20.29
N TYR A 80 1.43 3.55 -19.94
CA TYR A 80 0.00 3.90 -19.95
C TYR A 80 -0.38 4.34 -18.55
N THR A 81 -0.48 5.65 -18.41
CA THR A 81 -0.89 6.37 -17.22
C THR A 81 -2.31 5.99 -16.82
N SER A 82 -2.48 5.09 -15.85
CA SER A 82 -3.64 5.19 -14.96
C SER A 82 -3.30 6.30 -13.97
N ARG A 83 -3.72 7.51 -14.33
CA ARG A 83 -3.73 8.68 -13.45
C ARG A 83 -4.79 8.41 -12.38
N THR A 84 -4.48 7.58 -11.39
CA THR A 84 -5.12 7.75 -10.09
C THR A 84 -4.39 8.92 -9.44
N GLU A 85 -4.77 10.13 -9.86
CA GLU A 85 -4.91 11.22 -8.90
C GLU A 85 -5.58 10.55 -7.69
N GLN A 86 -4.91 10.46 -6.55
CA GLN A 86 -5.63 10.28 -5.31
C GLN A 86 -6.26 11.67 -5.09
N PRO A 87 -7.54 11.91 -5.45
CA PRO A 87 -8.17 13.14 -5.03
C PRO A 87 -8.01 13.17 -3.52
N LYS A 88 -7.57 14.29 -2.96
CA LYS A 88 -7.48 14.52 -1.52
C LYS A 88 -8.79 14.07 -0.88
N SER A 89 -8.83 12.82 -0.41
CA SER A 89 -10.09 12.12 -0.19
C SER A 89 -10.64 12.56 1.16
N ASN A 90 -11.69 13.35 1.10
CA ASN A 90 -12.60 13.69 2.19
C ASN A 90 -13.31 12.46 2.81
N VAL A 91 -13.04 11.24 2.35
CA VAL A 91 -13.52 9.98 2.98
C VAL A 91 -13.15 9.92 4.47
N TRP A 92 -11.96 10.38 4.84
CA TRP A 92 -11.57 10.40 6.26
C TRP A 92 -12.38 11.41 7.08
N ILE A 93 -12.84 12.51 6.46
CA ILE A 93 -13.79 13.45 7.09
C ILE A 93 -15.10 12.72 7.40
N TRP A 94 -15.64 11.92 6.47
CA TRP A 94 -16.90 11.19 6.68
C TRP A 94 -16.78 10.08 7.73
N VAL A 95 -15.62 9.41 7.81
CA VAL A 95 -15.36 8.40 8.84
C VAL A 95 -15.28 9.02 10.24
N VAL A 96 -14.59 10.15 10.38
CA VAL A 96 -14.51 10.88 11.66
C VAL A 96 -15.87 11.48 12.03
N PHE A 97 -16.59 12.04 11.05
CA PHE A 97 -17.93 12.59 11.26
C PHE A 97 -18.93 11.51 11.70
N GLY A 98 -18.90 10.32 11.09
CA GLY A 98 -19.74 9.19 11.49
C GLY A 98 -19.44 8.72 12.92
N LEU A 99 -18.16 8.62 13.30
CA LEU A 99 -17.78 8.28 14.67
C LEU A 99 -18.25 9.34 15.68
N PHE A 100 -18.13 10.62 15.33
CA PHE A 100 -18.58 11.73 16.17
C PHE A 100 -20.10 11.71 16.37
N CYS A 101 -20.89 11.56 15.29
CA CYS A 101 -22.34 11.43 15.38
C CYS A 101 -22.77 10.22 16.22
N PHE A 102 -22.07 9.08 16.11
CA PHE A 102 -22.37 7.90 16.92
C PHE A 102 -22.14 8.14 18.43
N ILE A 103 -21.02 8.77 18.79
CA ILE A 103 -20.71 9.11 20.19
C ILE A 103 -21.72 10.11 20.75
N VAL A 104 -22.06 11.15 19.99
CA VAL A 104 -23.05 12.15 20.41
C VAL A 104 -24.44 11.53 20.54
N GLY A 105 -24.85 10.68 19.60
CA GLY A 105 -26.11 9.95 19.66
C GLY A 105 -26.21 9.04 20.89
N ALA A 106 -25.12 8.38 21.28
CA ALA A 106 -25.05 7.52 22.46
C ALA A 106 -25.01 8.28 23.81
N ILE A 107 -24.77 9.60 23.78
CA ILE A 107 -24.80 10.46 24.98
C ILE A 107 -26.19 11.11 25.14
N ILE A 108 -26.88 11.38 24.04
CA ILE A 108 -28.19 12.03 24.03
C ILE A 108 -29.35 11.04 24.21
N PHE A 109 -29.17 9.77 23.82
CA PHE A 109 -30.16 8.69 23.92
C PHE A 109 -29.69 7.62 24.90
#